data_AF-A0A4S9K7H2-F1
#
_entry.id   AF-A0A4S9K7H2-F1
#
_cell.length_a   1.000
_cell.length_b   1.000
_cell.length_c   1.000
_cell.angle_alpha   90.00
_cell.angle_beta   90.00
_cell.angle_gamma   90.00
#
_symmetry.space_group_name_H-M   'P 1'
#
loop_
_entity.id
_entity.type
_entity.pdbx_description
1 polymer ?
#
loop_
_entity_poly.entity_id
_entity_poly.type
_entity_poly.pdbx_seq_one_letter_code
_entity_poly.pdbx_strand_id
1 'polypeptide(L)'
;MSNENQENALSNMSNQSTLLLPAAQILPDLPTEILMQIAESAEKKDLANFRFVCKTWKGAATKTFTKFYFSKRYHSVSSYSIEVLENIAAHPEFGPYLDTVVV
;
A
#
# COMPACT_ATOMS: atom_id res chain seq x y z
N MET A 1 20.14 -27.72 -46.82
CA MET A 1 20.71 -27.43 -45.48
C MET A 1 20.77 -25.91 -45.30
N SER A 2 19.63 -25.25 -45.05
CA SER A 2 19.65 -23.81 -44.69
C SER A 2 18.32 -23.22 -44.17
N ASN A 3 17.34 -24.01 -43.72
CA ASN A 3 16.06 -23.43 -43.23
C ASN A 3 15.69 -23.81 -41.78
N GLU A 4 16.46 -24.65 -41.09
CA GLU A 4 16.17 -25.02 -39.67
C GLU A 4 16.86 -24.09 -38.65
N ASN A 5 17.83 -23.28 -39.08
CA ASN A 5 18.56 -22.38 -38.19
C ASN A 5 17.90 -20.99 -38.03
N GLN A 6 16.86 -20.67 -38.80
CA GLN A 6 16.15 -19.37 -38.68
C GLN A 6 14.95 -19.43 -37.72
N GLU A 7 14.28 -20.58 -37.57
CA GLU A 7 13.20 -20.73 -36.57
C GLU A 7 13.72 -20.75 -35.14
N ASN A 8 14.93 -21.29 -34.91
CA ASN A 8 15.59 -21.28 -33.60
C ASN A 8 16.18 -19.92 -33.21
N ALA A 9 16.29 -18.97 -34.13
CA ALA A 9 16.67 -17.59 -33.82
C ALA A 9 15.46 -16.75 -33.37
N LEU A 10 14.25 -17.08 -33.85
CA LEU A 10 13.02 -16.39 -33.48
C LEU A 10 12.45 -16.88 -32.14
N SER A 11 12.67 -18.16 -31.79
CA SER A 11 12.28 -18.71 -30.48
C SER A 11 13.13 -18.20 -29.32
N ASN A 12 14.36 -17.73 -29.58
CA ASN A 12 15.27 -17.23 -28.55
C ASN A 12 15.23 -15.70 -28.35
N MET A 13 14.44 -14.97 -29.16
CA MET A 13 14.23 -13.52 -29.01
C MET A 13 12.92 -13.17 -28.29
N SER A 14 12.09 -14.15 -27.91
CA SER A 14 10.82 -13.91 -27.22
C SER A 14 10.93 -13.75 -25.69
N ASN A 15 12.12 -13.92 -25.10
CA ASN A 15 12.31 -13.82 -23.64
C ASN A 15 12.90 -12.47 -23.18
N GLN A 16 12.93 -11.45 -24.06
CA GLN A 16 13.40 -10.10 -23.74
C GLN A 16 12.27 -9.06 -23.81
N SER A 17 11.01 -9.48 -23.73
CA SER A 17 9.85 -8.58 -23.63
C SER A 17 9.45 -8.29 -22.17
N THR A 18 10.42 -8.16 -21.26
CA THR A 18 10.19 -7.69 -19.88
C THR A 18 10.08 -6.16 -19.81
N LEU A 19 10.25 -5.45 -20.93
CA LEU A 19 10.16 -4.01 -20.98
C LEU A 19 8.69 -3.59 -21.15
N LEU A 20 8.09 -3.10 -20.05
CA LEU A 20 6.73 -2.55 -19.92
C LEU A 20 5.62 -3.55 -19.58
N LEU A 21 5.84 -4.43 -18.60
CA LEU A 21 4.70 -4.84 -17.77
C LEU A 21 4.13 -3.59 -17.10
N PRO A 22 2.81 -3.35 -17.12
CA PRO A 22 2.21 -2.22 -16.42
C PRO A 22 2.71 -2.22 -14.98
N ALA A 23 3.09 -1.07 -14.42
CA ALA A 23 3.57 -1.00 -13.04
C ALA A 23 2.60 -1.68 -12.05
N ALA A 24 1.30 -1.67 -12.37
CA ALA A 24 0.26 -2.39 -11.62
C ALA A 24 0.50 -3.91 -11.47
N GLN A 25 1.19 -4.54 -12.42
CA GLN A 25 1.49 -5.97 -12.40
C GLN A 25 2.75 -6.28 -11.60
N ILE A 26 3.76 -5.41 -11.63
CA ILE A 26 5.05 -5.64 -10.95
C ILE A 26 5.01 -5.18 -9.49
N LEU A 27 4.31 -4.09 -9.20
CA LEU A 27 4.35 -3.46 -7.88
C LEU A 27 3.91 -4.41 -6.75
N PRO A 28 2.80 -5.16 -6.84
CA PRO A 28 2.38 -6.06 -5.76
C PRO A 28 3.35 -7.22 -5.49
N ASP A 29 4.23 -7.56 -6.44
CA ASP A 29 5.21 -8.65 -6.34
C ASP A 29 6.53 -8.21 -5.67
N LEU A 30 6.68 -6.92 -5.38
CA LEU A 30 7.81 -6.42 -4.61
C LEU A 30 7.77 -6.92 -3.16
N PRO A 31 8.93 -7.09 -2.50
CA PRO A 31 8.97 -7.37 -1.07
C PRO A 31 8.17 -6.34 -0.27
N THR A 32 7.52 -6.79 0.80
CA THR A 32 6.60 -5.94 1.58
C THR A 32 7.34 -4.73 2.19
N GLU A 33 8.61 -4.87 2.51
CA GLU A 33 9.48 -3.81 3.02
C GLU A 33 9.62 -2.66 2.01
N ILE A 34 9.75 -2.99 0.73
CA ILE A 34 9.84 -2.00 -0.35
C ILE A 34 8.49 -1.31 -0.54
N LEU A 35 7.39 -2.07 -0.47
CA LEU A 35 6.04 -1.52 -0.53
C LEU A 35 5.76 -0.57 0.65
N MET A 36 6.24 -0.90 1.83
CA MET A 36 6.16 -0.04 3.02
C MET A 36 6.96 1.24 2.81
N GLN A 37 8.18 1.17 2.27
CA GLN A 37 8.98 2.36 1.95
C GLN A 37 8.30 3.25 0.92
N ILE A 38 7.69 2.67 -0.11
CA ILE A 38 6.90 3.42 -1.09
C ILE A 38 5.73 4.12 -0.38
N ALA A 39 4.99 3.41 0.47
CA ALA A 39 3.92 4.02 1.25
C ALA A 39 4.43 5.14 2.18
N GLU A 40 5.58 4.97 2.84
CA GLU A 40 6.20 6.02 3.68
C GLU A 40 6.61 7.27 2.89
N SER A 41 6.97 7.11 1.61
CA SER A 41 7.31 8.21 0.71
C SER A 41 6.12 8.88 0.03
N ALA A 42 4.93 8.26 0.06
CA ALA A 42 3.76 8.73 -0.65
C ALA A 42 3.09 9.96 0.00
N GLU A 43 2.36 10.74 -0.79
CA GLU A 43 1.52 11.79 -0.22
C GLU A 43 0.39 11.19 0.61
N LYS A 44 0.00 11.91 1.69
CA LYS A 44 -1.03 11.44 2.64
C LYS A 44 -2.33 11.03 1.94
N LYS A 45 -2.74 11.83 0.93
CA LYS A 45 -3.97 11.63 0.16
C LYS A 45 -4.00 10.28 -0.58
N ASP A 46 -2.83 9.74 -0.93
CA ASP A 46 -2.69 8.52 -1.72
C ASP A 46 -2.67 7.26 -0.85
N LEU A 47 -2.36 7.39 0.45
CA LEU A 47 -2.30 6.25 1.38
C LEU A 47 -3.64 5.51 1.52
N ALA A 48 -4.75 6.25 1.46
CA ALA A 48 -6.07 5.64 1.46
C ALA A 48 -6.27 4.76 0.21
N ASN A 49 -5.87 5.28 -0.96
CA ASN A 49 -5.98 4.57 -2.23
C ASN A 49 -5.09 3.31 -2.24
N PHE A 50 -3.87 3.38 -1.69
CA PHE A 50 -2.99 2.21 -1.58
C PHE A 50 -3.67 1.06 -0.81
N ARG A 51 -4.37 1.38 0.28
CA ARG A 51 -5.10 0.36 1.06
C ARG A 51 -6.22 -0.32 0.30
N PHE A 52 -6.72 0.27 -0.78
CA PHE A 52 -7.80 -0.28 -1.61
C PHE A 52 -7.30 -1.00 -2.87
N VAL A 53 -6.00 -1.00 -3.18
CA VAL A 53 -5.45 -1.69 -4.36
C VAL A 53 -5.55 -3.20 -4.22
N CYS A 54 -4.93 -3.78 -3.19
CA CYS A 54 -4.96 -5.22 -2.92
C CYS A 54 -4.58 -5.51 -1.46
N LYS A 55 -4.65 -6.78 -1.03
CA LYS A 55 -4.31 -7.19 0.36
C LYS A 55 -2.86 -6.87 0.73
N THR A 56 -1.92 -7.06 -0.19
CA THR A 56 -0.49 -6.77 0.03
C THR A 56 -0.28 -5.27 0.28
N TRP A 57 -0.82 -4.43 -0.59
CA TRP A 57 -0.77 -2.97 -0.42
C TRP A 57 -1.54 -2.50 0.81
N LYS A 58 -2.67 -3.12 1.16
CA LYS A 58 -3.36 -2.87 2.42
C LYS A 58 -2.42 -3.11 3.60
N GLY A 59 -1.74 -4.25 3.66
CA GLY A 59 -0.78 -4.55 4.73
C GLY A 59 0.35 -3.51 4.80
N ALA A 60 1.00 -3.26 3.66
CA ALA A 60 2.14 -2.34 3.58
C ALA A 60 1.79 -0.89 3.95
N ALA A 61 0.64 -0.38 3.49
CA ALA A 61 0.25 1.01 3.70
C ALA A 61 -0.47 1.25 5.04
N THR A 62 -1.05 0.23 5.68
CA THR A 62 -1.90 0.43 6.87
C THR A 62 -1.15 1.04 8.04
N LYS A 63 0.09 0.63 8.29
CA LYS A 63 0.91 1.24 9.37
C LYS A 63 1.10 2.75 9.15
N THR A 64 1.58 3.12 7.96
CA THR A 64 1.85 4.52 7.60
C THR A 64 0.58 5.35 7.58
N PHE A 65 -0.49 4.85 6.96
CA PHE A 65 -1.81 5.45 6.97
C PHE A 65 -2.29 5.72 8.40
N THR A 66 -2.24 4.70 9.25
CA THR A 66 -2.78 4.81 10.59
C THR A 66 -2.00 5.80 11.44
N LYS A 67 -0.67 5.75 11.39
CA LYS A 67 0.20 6.71 12.06
C LYS A 67 -0.09 8.15 11.60
N PHE A 68 -0.33 8.36 10.30
CA PHE A 68 -0.62 9.71 9.81
C PHE A 68 -1.99 10.24 10.23
N TYR A 69 -3.04 9.43 10.13
CA TYR A 69 -4.42 9.88 10.30
C TYR A 69 -4.93 9.76 11.74
N PHE A 70 -4.32 8.90 12.55
CA PHE A 70 -4.87 8.55 13.86
C PHE A 70 -3.94 8.86 15.03
N SER A 71 -2.66 9.19 14.82
CA SER A 71 -1.77 9.52 15.94
C SER A 71 -2.16 10.77 16.69
N LYS A 72 -2.62 11.81 15.99
CA LYS A 72 -3.15 13.02 16.64
C LYS A 72 -4.55 13.31 16.11
N ARG A 73 -5.53 13.35 17.02
CA ARG A 73 -6.92 13.68 16.64
C ARG A 73 -7.52 14.77 17.51
N TYR A 74 -8.31 15.60 16.85
CA TYR A 74 -9.05 16.71 17.42
C TYR A 74 -10.52 16.33 17.47
N HIS A 75 -11.09 16.39 18.66
CA HIS A 75 -12.45 15.95 18.91
C HIS A 75 -13.19 17.04 19.65
N SER A 76 -14.41 17.35 19.22
CA SER A 76 -15.30 18.19 20.03
C SER A 76 -15.75 17.38 21.24
N VAL A 77 -15.92 18.02 22.40
CA VAL A 77 -16.46 17.37 23.60
C VAL A 77 -17.98 17.19 23.43
N SER A 78 -18.36 16.08 22.81
CA SER A 78 -19.74 15.65 22.62
C SER A 78 -19.84 14.12 22.75
N SER A 79 -21.01 13.59 23.16
CA SER A 79 -21.19 12.15 23.34
C SER A 79 -20.84 11.35 22.08
N TYR A 80 -21.25 11.84 20.91
CA TYR A 80 -20.93 11.22 19.63
C TYR A 80 -19.41 11.17 19.37
N SER A 81 -18.71 12.27 19.63
CA SER A 81 -17.27 12.36 19.39
C SER A 81 -16.47 11.45 20.32
N ILE A 82 -16.93 11.28 21.57
CA ILE A 82 -16.35 10.34 22.54
C ILE A 82 -16.59 8.88 22.12
N GLU A 83 -17.79 8.55 21.64
CA GLU A 83 -18.09 7.20 21.13
C GLU A 83 -17.23 6.85 19.91
N VAL A 84 -17.03 7.81 18.99
CA VAL A 84 -16.12 7.62 17.85
C VAL A 84 -14.68 7.41 18.33
N LEU A 85 -14.22 8.16 19.32
CA LEU A 85 -12.90 7.98 19.92
C LEU A 85 -12.73 6.56 20.50
N GLU A 86 -13.71 6.09 21.27
CA GLU A 86 -13.73 4.75 21.86
C GLU A 86 -13.65 3.67 20.78
N ASN A 87 -14.49 3.77 19.74
CA ASN A 87 -14.51 2.82 18.63
C ASN A 87 -13.16 2.75 17.90
N ILE A 88 -12.49 3.89 17.72
CA ILE A 88 -11.18 3.88 17.06
C ILE A 88 -10.09 3.35 18.00
N ALA A 89 -10.14 3.67 19.29
CA ALA A 89 -9.19 3.14 20.28
C ALA A 89 -9.30 1.62 20.43
N ALA A 90 -10.51 1.06 20.31
CA ALA A 90 -10.75 -0.38 20.35
C ALA A 90 -10.37 -1.12 19.05
N HIS A 91 -10.16 -0.39 17.94
CA HIS A 91 -9.90 -1.02 16.64
C HIS A 91 -8.49 -1.61 16.56
N PRO A 92 -8.30 -2.90 16.20
CA PRO A 92 -7.00 -3.57 16.28
C PRO A 92 -5.93 -2.99 15.35
N GLU A 93 -6.32 -2.48 14.17
CA GLU A 93 -5.38 -1.83 13.26
C GLU A 93 -5.09 -0.36 13.66
N PHE A 94 -6.00 0.31 14.38
CA PHE A 94 -5.95 1.77 14.58
C PHE A 94 -5.54 2.19 15.98
N GLY A 95 -6.09 1.53 17.00
CA GLY A 95 -5.83 1.77 18.41
C GLY A 95 -4.34 1.86 18.77
N PRO A 96 -3.48 0.92 18.34
CA PRO A 96 -2.05 0.94 18.66
C PRO A 96 -1.28 2.19 18.20
N TYR A 97 -1.86 2.98 17.30
CA TYR A 97 -1.21 4.16 16.73
C TYR A 97 -1.81 5.48 17.22
N LEU A 98 -2.82 5.44 18.09
CA LEU A 98 -3.37 6.61 18.75
C LEU A 98 -2.39 7.07 19.84
N ASP A 99 -1.89 8.30 19.74
CA ASP A 99 -0.85 8.82 20.63
C ASP A 99 -1.37 10.02 21.43
N THR A 100 -1.96 11.01 20.75
CA THR A 100 -2.45 12.24 21.37
C THR A 100 -3.90 12.52 20.98
N VAL A 101 -4.76 12.74 21.98
CA VAL A 101 -6.12 13.25 21.79
C VAL A 101 -6.19 14.69 22.28
N VAL A 102 -6.74 15.58 21.44
CA VAL A 102 -7.01 16.98 21.78
C VAL A 102 -8.52 17.17 21.80
N VAL A 103 -9.02 17.67 22.94
CA VAL A 103 -10.44 17.94 23.21
C VAL A 103 -10.68 19.43 23.41
#